data_AF-A0A165RXT0-F1
#
_entry.id   AF-A0A165RXT0-F1
#
_cell.length_a   1.000
_cell.length_b   1.000
_cell.length_c   1.000
_cell.angle_alpha   90.00
_cell.angle_beta   90.00
_cell.angle_gamma   90.00
#
_symmetry.space_group_name_H-M   'P 1'
#
loop_
_entity.id
_entity.type
_entity.pdbx_description
1 polymer ?
#
loop_
_entity_poly.entity_id
_entity_poly.type
_entity_poly.pdbx_seq_one_letter_code
_entity_poly.pdbx_strand_id
1 'polypeptide(L)'
;MSIANLRTETAKTTFAHLPVPSQREIIYMGYTHYWTRRDPEEWSMAWPQVVVCAKEIIKAAREKGIVVIGLHKDDPIVNEEEIVFNGDPSHETFHLSKRLPDFDFCKTARKPYDAVVTAILLCAAVLAEEGIRVSSDGYWDDWSEGREIVQELFPEFQLAPKLIDN
;
A
#
# COMPACT_ATOMS: atom_id res chain seq x y z
N MET A 1 40.81 57.62 -21.71
CA MET A 1 39.64 56.77 -22.00
C MET A 1 40.10 55.61 -22.88
N SER A 2 40.23 54.41 -22.30
CA SER A 2 40.15 53.14 -23.04
C SER A 2 39.96 52.02 -22.02
N ILE A 3 38.82 51.35 -22.11
CA ILE A 3 38.37 50.31 -21.19
C ILE A 3 38.97 48.99 -21.68
N ALA A 4 39.76 48.32 -20.83
CA ALA A 4 40.31 47.00 -21.12
C ALA A 4 39.23 45.93 -20.87
N ASN A 5 38.94 45.15 -21.90
CA ASN A 5 38.02 44.01 -21.89
C ASN A 5 38.48 42.90 -20.94
N LEU A 6 37.70 42.66 -19.89
CA LEU A 6 37.76 41.43 -19.10
C LEU A 6 37.07 40.30 -19.90
N ARG A 7 37.84 39.31 -20.35
CA ARG A 7 37.30 38.03 -20.82
C ARG A 7 36.99 37.17 -19.59
N THR A 8 35.72 36.89 -19.36
CA THR A 8 35.29 35.89 -18.37
C THR A 8 35.27 34.52 -19.04
N GLU A 9 36.21 33.65 -18.64
CA GLU A 9 36.13 32.22 -18.95
C GLU A 9 35.00 31.60 -18.13
N THR A 10 34.01 31.03 -18.80
CA THR A 10 32.91 30.30 -18.18
C THR A 10 33.38 28.90 -17.81
N ALA A 11 33.34 28.59 -16.51
CA ALA A 11 33.57 27.25 -16.00
C ALA A 11 32.53 26.28 -16.60
N LYS A 12 33.01 25.24 -17.28
CA LYS A 12 32.16 24.12 -17.73
C LYS A 12 31.81 23.26 -16.52
N THR A 13 30.59 23.41 -16.02
CA THR A 13 30.00 22.48 -15.04
C THR A 13 29.79 21.13 -15.71
N THR A 14 30.63 20.16 -15.39
CA THR A 14 30.41 18.74 -15.70
C THR A 14 29.26 18.24 -14.84
N PHE A 15 28.06 18.09 -15.42
CA PHE A 15 26.99 17.33 -14.80
C PHE A 15 27.36 15.85 -14.85
N ALA A 16 27.63 15.26 -13.68
CA ALA A 16 27.71 13.81 -13.56
C ALA A 16 26.38 13.20 -14.01
N HIS A 17 26.43 12.35 -15.03
CA HIS A 17 25.27 11.62 -15.53
C HIS A 17 24.93 10.54 -14.49
N LEU A 18 23.94 10.81 -13.63
CA LEU A 18 23.40 9.77 -12.75
C LEU A 18 22.79 8.66 -13.63
N PRO A 19 23.05 7.38 -13.33
CA PRO A 19 22.53 6.29 -14.14
C PRO A 19 21.00 6.29 -14.10
N VAL A 20 20.38 6.17 -15.28
CA VAL A 20 18.93 5.97 -15.43
C VAL A 20 18.62 4.55 -14.90
N PRO A 21 17.70 4.39 -13.94
CA PRO A 21 17.36 3.07 -13.41
C PRO A 21 16.87 2.14 -14.51
N SER A 22 17.17 0.86 -14.39
CA SER A 22 16.67 -0.16 -15.31
C SER A 22 15.14 -0.25 -15.25
N GLN A 23 14.47 -0.71 -16.32
CA GLN A 23 13.01 -0.88 -16.29
C GLN A 23 12.55 -1.77 -15.13
N ARG A 24 13.34 -2.78 -14.73
CA ARG A 24 13.05 -3.60 -13.54
C ARG A 24 13.11 -2.81 -12.23
N GLU A 25 14.03 -1.86 -12.09
CA GLU A 25 14.11 -0.96 -10.92
C GLU A 25 12.99 0.09 -10.91
N ILE A 26 12.55 0.56 -12.08
CA ILE A 26 11.42 1.49 -12.20
C ILE A 26 10.11 0.81 -11.78
N ILE A 27 9.90 -0.44 -12.17
CA ILE A 27 8.73 -1.25 -11.75
C ILE A 27 8.82 -1.59 -10.25
N TYR A 28 10.02 -1.79 -9.72
CA TYR A 28 10.26 -2.06 -8.29
C TYR A 28 9.94 -0.86 -7.38
N MET A 29 10.07 0.37 -7.87
CA MET A 29 9.79 1.60 -7.11
C MET A 29 8.32 2.05 -7.21
N GLY A 30 7.44 1.28 -7.87
CA GLY A 30 6.08 1.70 -8.21
C GLY A 30 4.98 0.68 -7.96
N TYR A 31 5.17 -0.34 -7.12
CA TYR A 31 4.10 -1.29 -6.81
C TYR A 31 3.08 -0.67 -5.84
N THR A 32 1.93 -0.28 -6.38
CA THR A 32 0.89 0.48 -5.69
C THR A 32 -0.42 -0.30 -5.64
N HIS A 33 -1.11 -0.19 -4.50
CA HIS A 33 -2.49 -0.63 -4.34
C HIS A 33 -3.38 0.58 -4.15
N TYR A 34 -4.54 0.57 -4.78
CA TYR A 34 -5.48 1.67 -4.81
C TYR A 34 -6.82 1.20 -4.27
N TRP A 35 -7.56 2.12 -3.67
CA TRP A 35 -8.95 1.89 -3.35
C TRP A 35 -9.78 3.15 -3.56
N THR A 36 -11.02 2.94 -4.00
CA THR A 36 -11.97 4.01 -4.32
C THR A 36 -13.26 3.73 -3.56
N ARG A 37 -13.80 4.76 -2.91
CA ARG A 37 -15.11 4.67 -2.28
C ARG A 37 -16.19 4.51 -3.34
N ARG A 38 -17.11 3.58 -3.10
CA ARG A 38 -18.25 3.32 -3.96
C ARG A 38 -19.55 3.65 -3.22
N ASP A 39 -20.14 2.70 -2.51
CA ASP A 39 -21.27 2.92 -1.61
C ASP A 39 -20.80 3.25 -0.17
N PRO A 40 -20.98 4.49 0.31
CA PRO A 40 -20.55 4.85 1.66
C PRO A 40 -21.32 4.15 2.79
N GLU A 41 -22.56 3.74 2.56
CA GLU A 41 -23.39 3.05 3.55
C GLU A 41 -22.94 1.61 3.70
N GLU A 42 -22.73 0.89 2.59
CA GLU A 42 -22.17 -0.47 2.62
C GLU A 42 -20.77 -0.48 3.26
N TRP A 43 -19.91 0.48 2.89
CA TRP A 43 -18.60 0.62 3.53
C TRP A 43 -18.70 0.82 5.04
N SER A 44 -19.58 1.72 5.47
CA SER A 44 -19.79 2.02 6.89
C SER A 44 -20.33 0.80 7.66
N MET A 45 -21.21 0.00 7.04
CA MET A 45 -21.74 -1.23 7.63
C MET A 45 -20.69 -2.34 7.76
N ALA A 46 -19.79 -2.46 6.77
CA ALA A 46 -18.74 -3.48 6.74
C ALA A 46 -17.54 -3.14 7.65
N TRP A 47 -17.32 -1.86 7.94
CA TRP A 47 -16.12 -1.39 8.64
C TRP A 47 -15.80 -2.13 9.96
N PRO A 48 -16.75 -2.39 10.88
CA PRO A 48 -16.44 -3.12 12.12
C PRO A 48 -15.81 -4.49 11.86
N GLN A 49 -16.27 -5.21 10.85
CA GLN A 49 -15.75 -6.51 10.45
C GLN A 49 -14.38 -6.38 9.77
N VAL A 50 -14.15 -5.31 9.00
CA VAL A 50 -12.84 -5.00 8.43
C VAL A 50 -11.81 -4.76 9.54
N VAL A 51 -12.18 -4.05 10.61
CA VAL A 51 -11.32 -3.82 11.78
C VAL A 51 -10.99 -5.14 12.49
N VAL A 52 -11.96 -6.05 12.62
CA VAL A 52 -11.71 -7.40 13.17
C VAL A 52 -10.74 -8.17 12.28
N CYS A 53 -10.95 -8.17 10.96
CA CYS A 53 -10.05 -8.83 10.02
C CYS A 53 -8.63 -8.29 10.12
N ALA A 54 -8.46 -6.96 10.16
CA ALA A 54 -7.15 -6.32 10.26
C ALA A 54 -6.40 -6.74 11.53
N LYS A 55 -7.08 -6.87 12.68
CA LYS A 55 -6.46 -7.33 13.94
C LYS A 55 -5.93 -8.76 13.81
N GLU A 56 -6.73 -9.68 13.29
CA GLU A 56 -6.33 -11.08 13.12
C GLU A 56 -5.22 -11.24 12.07
N ILE A 57 -5.31 -10.50 10.96
CA ILE A 57 -4.27 -10.48 9.91
C ILE A 57 -2.93 -9.98 10.46
N ILE A 58 -2.93 -8.84 11.17
CA ILE A 58 -1.68 -8.27 11.72
C ILE A 58 -1.07 -9.22 12.74
N LYS A 59 -1.89 -9.86 13.58
CA LYS A 59 -1.43 -10.87 14.53
C LYS A 59 -0.79 -12.06 13.82
N ALA A 60 -1.49 -12.68 12.86
CA ALA A 60 -0.98 -13.83 12.11
C ALA A 60 0.29 -13.49 11.31
N ALA A 61 0.35 -12.30 10.72
CA ALA A 61 1.53 -11.82 10.00
C ALA A 61 2.75 -11.70 10.93
N ARG A 62 2.56 -11.13 12.15
CA ARG A 62 3.62 -11.05 13.16
C ARG A 62 4.09 -12.44 13.62
N GLU A 63 3.19 -13.39 13.80
CA GLU A 63 3.53 -14.79 14.13
C GLU A 63 4.36 -15.46 13.01
N LYS A 64 4.14 -15.06 11.75
CA LYS A 64 4.94 -15.48 10.58
C LYS A 64 6.22 -14.67 10.37
N GLY A 65 6.55 -13.75 11.28
CA GLY A 65 7.77 -12.94 11.23
C GLY A 65 7.69 -11.69 10.34
N ILE A 66 6.51 -11.31 9.85
CA ILE A 66 6.31 -10.06 9.13
C ILE A 66 6.23 -8.91 10.13
N VAL A 67 7.13 -7.94 10.00
CA VAL A 67 7.16 -6.76 10.88
C VAL A 67 6.09 -5.77 10.44
N VAL A 68 5.16 -5.47 11.36
CA VAL A 68 4.10 -4.48 11.19
C VAL A 68 4.18 -3.47 12.34
N ILE A 69 4.41 -2.20 12.00
CA ILE A 69 4.64 -1.10 12.94
C ILE A 69 3.74 0.09 12.64
N GLY A 70 3.44 0.90 13.64
CA GLY A 70 2.76 2.19 13.49
C GLY A 70 3.72 3.27 13.00
N LEU A 71 3.22 4.51 13.00
CA LEU A 71 4.05 5.69 12.78
C LEU A 71 5.17 5.73 13.84
N HIS A 72 6.35 6.20 13.45
CA HIS A 72 7.52 6.29 14.35
C HIS A 72 7.96 4.99 15.04
N LYS A 73 7.61 3.82 14.50
CA LYS A 73 7.91 2.48 15.05
C LYS A 73 7.14 2.11 16.33
N ASP A 74 6.02 2.79 16.60
CA ASP A 74 5.07 2.40 17.64
C ASP A 74 4.22 1.19 17.18
N ASP A 75 3.18 0.84 17.95
CA ASP A 75 2.20 -0.15 17.52
C ASP A 75 1.27 0.40 16.41
N PRO A 76 0.82 -0.45 15.48
CA PRO A 76 -0.24 -0.13 14.51
C PRO A 76 -1.49 0.43 15.18
N ILE A 77 -2.12 1.41 14.53
CA ILE A 77 -3.45 1.88 14.94
C ILE A 77 -4.48 0.98 14.25
N VAL A 78 -5.33 0.32 15.03
CA VAL A 78 -6.42 -0.52 14.51
C VAL A 78 -7.63 -0.33 15.42
N ASN A 79 -8.50 0.63 15.07
CA ASN A 79 -9.61 1.06 15.91
C ASN A 79 -10.89 1.29 15.08
N GLU A 80 -11.91 1.87 15.71
CA GLU A 80 -13.22 2.10 15.10
C GLU A 80 -13.22 3.17 14.00
N GLU A 81 -12.13 3.91 13.81
CA GLU A 81 -12.02 5.03 12.87
C GLU A 81 -11.01 4.75 11.74
N GLU A 82 -9.91 4.06 12.04
CA GLU A 82 -8.80 3.87 11.11
C GLU A 82 -7.95 2.64 11.38
N ILE A 83 -7.29 2.18 10.31
CA ILE A 83 -6.24 1.17 10.28
C ILE A 83 -5.01 1.87 9.70
N VAL A 84 -3.96 2.05 10.51
CA VAL A 84 -2.74 2.76 10.13
C VAL A 84 -1.51 1.96 10.53
N PHE A 85 -0.69 1.59 9.54
CA PHE A 85 0.58 0.90 9.78
C PHE A 85 1.57 1.04 8.62
N ASN A 86 2.79 0.56 8.85
CA ASN A 86 3.87 0.43 7.89
C ASN A 86 4.65 -0.87 8.19
N GLY A 87 5.67 -1.17 7.39
CA GLY A 87 6.60 -2.27 7.63
C GLY A 87 7.96 -1.81 8.14
N ASP A 88 8.81 -2.79 8.47
CA ASP A 88 10.27 -2.60 8.59
C ASP A 88 10.95 -3.70 7.74
N PRO A 89 11.52 -3.38 6.56
CA PRO A 89 11.76 -2.04 6.04
C PRO A 89 10.47 -1.29 5.65
N SER A 90 10.45 0.03 5.87
CA SER A 90 9.29 0.90 5.58
C SER A 90 9.28 1.44 4.14
N HIS A 91 8.11 1.78 3.59
CA HIS A 91 7.98 2.50 2.32
C HIS A 91 6.96 3.64 2.37
N GLU A 92 5.67 3.32 2.30
CA GLU A 92 4.56 4.27 2.48
C GLU A 92 3.63 3.72 3.57
N THR A 93 3.05 4.61 4.37
CA THR A 93 2.11 4.22 5.43
C THR A 93 0.80 3.78 4.80
N PHE A 94 0.37 2.57 5.10
CA PHE A 94 -0.98 2.13 4.79
C PHE A 94 -1.96 2.82 5.74
N HIS A 95 -2.97 3.47 5.18
CA HIS A 95 -4.04 4.12 5.93
C HIS A 95 -5.38 3.80 5.28
N LEU A 96 -6.20 3.01 5.98
CA LEU A 96 -7.57 2.73 5.59
C LEU A 96 -8.50 3.29 6.67
N SER A 97 -9.52 4.05 6.29
CA SER A 97 -10.39 4.74 7.25
C SER A 97 -11.86 4.40 7.05
N LYS A 98 -12.62 4.41 8.15
CA LYS A 98 -14.09 4.40 8.13
C LYS A 98 -14.65 5.54 7.28
N ARG A 99 -14.05 6.73 7.38
CA ARG A 99 -14.37 7.87 6.51
C ARG A 99 -13.53 7.79 5.24
N LEU A 100 -13.84 6.80 4.41
CA LEU A 100 -13.08 6.53 3.19
C LEU A 100 -13.13 7.76 2.26
N PRO A 101 -11.98 8.27 1.79
CA PRO A 101 -11.96 9.31 0.76
C PRO A 101 -12.47 8.74 -0.57
N ASP A 102 -12.73 9.61 -1.54
CA ASP A 102 -13.13 9.16 -2.89
C ASP A 102 -12.06 8.27 -3.53
N PHE A 103 -10.79 8.53 -3.23
CA PHE A 103 -9.65 7.79 -3.74
C PHE A 103 -8.47 7.88 -2.77
N ASP A 104 -7.76 6.76 -2.57
CA ASP A 104 -6.50 6.70 -1.83
C ASP A 104 -5.65 5.51 -2.30
N PHE A 105 -4.40 5.44 -1.87
CA PHE A 105 -3.46 4.41 -2.29
C PHE A 105 -2.34 4.16 -1.28
N CYS A 106 -1.62 3.05 -1.45
CA CYS A 106 -0.39 2.77 -0.72
C CYS A 106 0.61 2.05 -1.62
N LYS A 107 1.81 2.61 -1.72
CA LYS A 107 2.97 1.99 -2.33
C LYS A 107 3.67 1.14 -1.30
N THR A 108 3.90 -0.12 -1.63
CA THR A 108 4.59 -1.04 -0.73
C THR A 108 5.99 -1.39 -1.23
N ALA A 109 6.26 -1.16 -2.51
CA ALA A 109 7.48 -1.62 -3.19
C ALA A 109 7.77 -3.11 -2.94
N ARG A 110 6.71 -3.93 -2.80
CA ARG A 110 6.78 -5.37 -2.50
C ARG A 110 7.57 -5.70 -1.23
N LYS A 111 7.60 -4.78 -0.26
CA LYS A 111 8.22 -5.03 1.05
C LYS A 111 7.36 -6.01 1.85
N PRO A 112 7.90 -6.68 2.88
CA PRO A 112 7.18 -7.78 3.56
C PRO A 112 5.78 -7.43 4.09
N TYR A 113 5.54 -6.19 4.50
CA TYR A 113 4.22 -5.74 4.97
C TYR A 113 3.17 -5.64 3.86
N ASP A 114 3.56 -5.76 2.59
CA ASP A 114 2.65 -5.84 1.43
C ASP A 114 1.66 -6.99 1.57
N ALA A 115 2.07 -8.14 2.12
CA ALA A 115 1.18 -9.26 2.40
C ALA A 115 0.03 -8.86 3.37
N VAL A 116 0.31 -7.95 4.31
CA VAL A 116 -0.67 -7.43 5.28
C VAL A 116 -1.61 -6.42 4.61
N VAL A 117 -1.06 -5.52 3.78
CA VAL A 117 -1.85 -4.56 2.99
C VAL A 117 -2.83 -5.28 2.07
N THR A 118 -2.32 -6.23 1.28
CA THR A 118 -3.12 -7.01 0.33
C THR A 118 -4.17 -7.87 1.03
N ALA A 119 -3.83 -8.53 2.15
CA ALA A 119 -4.80 -9.28 2.95
C ALA A 119 -5.95 -8.39 3.48
N ILE A 120 -5.64 -7.21 4.01
CA ILE A 120 -6.66 -6.30 4.55
C ILE A 120 -7.55 -5.76 3.43
N LEU A 121 -6.99 -5.40 2.28
CA LEU A 121 -7.76 -4.94 1.12
C LEU A 121 -8.65 -6.06 0.55
N LEU A 122 -8.21 -7.32 0.55
CA LEU A 122 -9.04 -8.46 0.18
C LEU A 122 -10.23 -8.64 1.15
N CYS A 123 -10.00 -8.58 2.46
CA CYS A 123 -11.08 -8.62 3.45
C CYS A 123 -12.07 -7.46 3.25
N ALA A 124 -11.55 -6.25 3.00
CA ALA A 124 -12.38 -5.09 2.71
C ALA A 124 -13.26 -5.30 1.46
N ALA A 125 -12.68 -5.80 0.36
CA ALA A 125 -13.40 -6.07 -0.88
C ALA A 125 -14.48 -7.16 -0.72
N VAL A 126 -14.20 -8.21 0.06
CA VAL A 126 -15.19 -9.27 0.34
C VAL A 126 -16.33 -8.76 1.23
N LEU A 127 -16.01 -8.01 2.28
CA LEU A 127 -16.98 -7.62 3.30
C LEU A 127 -17.85 -6.44 2.87
N ALA A 128 -17.27 -5.50 2.15
CA ALA A 128 -17.97 -4.28 1.77
C ALA A 128 -18.60 -4.37 0.38
N GLU A 129 -18.30 -5.38 -0.42
CA GLU A 129 -18.84 -5.57 -1.79
C GLU A 129 -18.83 -4.26 -2.61
N GLU A 130 -19.98 -3.64 -2.85
CA GLU A 130 -20.11 -2.40 -3.62
C GLU A 130 -19.77 -1.15 -2.80
N GLY A 131 -19.30 -1.28 -1.57
CA GLY A 131 -18.82 -0.20 -0.71
C GLY A 131 -17.41 0.29 -1.04
N ILE A 132 -16.57 -0.59 -1.58
CA ILE A 132 -15.17 -0.28 -1.93
C ILE A 132 -14.76 -0.98 -3.22
N ARG A 133 -14.02 -0.27 -4.06
CA ARG A 133 -13.33 -0.85 -5.23
C ARG A 133 -11.84 -0.91 -4.92
N VAL A 134 -11.22 -2.06 -5.11
CA VAL A 134 -9.78 -2.26 -4.96
C VAL A 134 -9.14 -2.47 -6.34
N SER A 135 -7.99 -1.84 -6.59
CA SER A 135 -7.19 -2.05 -7.79
C SER A 135 -5.69 -2.04 -7.48
N SER A 136 -4.85 -2.52 -8.40
CA SER A 136 -3.40 -2.64 -8.18
C SER A 136 -2.60 -2.47 -9.48
N ASP A 137 -1.34 -2.08 -9.35
CA ASP A 137 -0.36 -2.22 -10.44
C ASP A 137 0.04 -3.70 -10.69
N GLY A 138 -0.30 -4.60 -9.76
CA GLY A 138 -0.09 -6.05 -9.84
C GLY A 138 -1.31 -6.83 -10.32
N TYR A 139 -1.12 -8.14 -10.47
CA TYR A 139 -2.18 -9.08 -10.83
C TYR A 139 -2.53 -9.99 -9.64
N TRP A 140 -3.59 -10.79 -9.80
CA TRP A 140 -4.08 -11.74 -8.79
C TRP A 140 -2.99 -12.65 -8.17
N ASP A 141 -2.02 -13.08 -8.98
CA ASP A 141 -0.95 -13.95 -8.53
C ASP A 141 0.12 -13.20 -7.72
N ASP A 142 0.27 -11.89 -7.91
CA ASP A 142 1.16 -11.05 -7.10
C ASP A 142 0.66 -10.92 -5.65
N TRP A 143 -0.62 -11.20 -5.39
CA TRP A 143 -1.25 -11.12 -4.07
C TRP A 143 -1.26 -12.45 -3.33
N SER A 144 -0.49 -13.46 -3.77
CA SER A 144 -0.53 -14.82 -3.21
C SER A 144 -0.33 -14.86 -1.69
N GLU A 145 0.65 -14.12 -1.16
CA GLU A 145 0.93 -14.09 0.29
C GLU A 145 -0.25 -13.54 1.10
N GLY A 146 -0.86 -12.44 0.63
CA GLY A 146 -2.07 -11.89 1.25
C GLY A 146 -3.26 -12.84 1.16
N ARG A 147 -3.44 -13.51 0.02
CA ARG A 147 -4.50 -14.52 -0.17
C ARG A 147 -4.33 -15.70 0.78
N GLU A 148 -3.11 -16.19 0.96
CA GLU A 148 -2.81 -17.29 1.88
C GLU A 148 -3.16 -16.92 3.32
N ILE A 149 -2.81 -15.70 3.77
CA ILE A 149 -3.21 -15.22 5.10
C ILE A 149 -4.73 -15.19 5.25
N VAL A 150 -5.44 -14.64 4.27
CA VAL A 150 -6.91 -14.55 4.33
C VAL A 150 -7.56 -15.93 4.30
N GLN A 151 -7.09 -16.85 3.45
CA GLN A 151 -7.64 -18.21 3.35
C GLN A 151 -7.40 -19.04 4.61
N GLU A 152 -6.29 -18.82 5.32
CA GLU A 152 -6.02 -19.47 6.60
C GLU A 152 -6.93 -18.97 7.71
N LEU A 153 -7.16 -17.65 7.78
CA LEU A 153 -7.95 -17.02 8.85
C LEU A 153 -9.46 -17.05 8.60
N PHE A 154 -9.86 -16.92 7.34
CA PHE A 154 -11.25 -16.76 6.89
C PHE A 154 -11.53 -17.71 5.70
N PRO A 155 -11.49 -19.04 5.91
CA PRO A 155 -11.67 -20.03 4.84
C PRO A 155 -13.03 -19.93 4.13
N GLU A 156 -14.01 -19.26 4.72
CA GLU A 156 -15.32 -18.97 4.15
C GLU A 156 -15.31 -17.80 3.15
N PHE A 157 -14.26 -16.97 3.14
CA PHE A 157 -14.16 -15.83 2.22
C PHE A 157 -13.90 -16.32 0.80
N GLN A 158 -14.78 -15.93 -0.12
CA GLN A 158 -14.68 -16.31 -1.53
C GLN A 158 -13.72 -15.38 -2.28
N LEU A 159 -12.43 -15.71 -2.24
CA LEU A 159 -11.40 -14.98 -2.96
C LEU A 159 -11.43 -15.32 -4.46
N ALA A 160 -11.55 -14.30 -5.30
CA ALA A 160 -11.51 -14.45 -6.76
C ALA A 160 -10.84 -13.22 -7.42
N PRO A 161 -10.23 -13.38 -8.62
CA PRO A 161 -9.58 -12.29 -9.34
C PRO A 161 -10.42 -11.03 -9.52
N LYS A 162 -11.75 -11.16 -9.62
CA LYS A 162 -12.69 -10.04 -9.76
C LYS A 162 -12.70 -9.05 -8.57
N LEU A 163 -12.07 -9.39 -7.45
CA LEU A 163 -11.95 -8.50 -6.29
C LEU A 163 -10.89 -7.41 -6.51
N ILE A 164 -10.03 -7.56 -7.52
CA ILE A 164 -8.93 -6.65 -7.81
C ILE A 164 -9.02 -6.26 -9.28
N ASP A 165 -9.19 -4.96 -9.53
CA ASP A 165 -9.12 -4.42 -10.87
C ASP A 165 -7.66 -4.08 -11.26
N ASN A 166 -7.34 -4.24 -12.55
CA ASN A 166 -6.05 -3.86 -13.15
C ASN A 166 -6.27 -2.82 -14.25
#